data_AF-A0A662R8C7-F1
#
_entry.id   AF-A0A662R8C7-F1
#
_cell.length_a   1.000
_cell.length_b   1.000
_cell.length_c   1.000
_cell.angle_alpha   90.00
_cell.angle_beta   90.00
_cell.angle_gamma   90.00
#
_symmetry.space_group_name_H-M   'P 1'
#
loop_
_entity.id
_entity.type
_entity.pdbx_description
1 polymer ?
#
loop_
_entity_poly.entity_id
_entity_poly.type
_entity_poly.pdbx_seq_one_letter_code
_entity_poly.pdbx_strand_id
1 'polypeptide(L)'
;VIYNENRNAVLDSIALCKFSIRFYTLKDYLKVLSKITGNASEKDMQALGSRIVQMERQFNCKRGFNRKDDTLPEIMKPAGFEEELERYYQLRGWNPNGCPP
;
A
#
# COMPACT_ATOMS: atom_id res chain seq x y z
N VAL A 1 1.02 -5.45 -6.70
CA VAL A 1 0.39 -4.20 -6.20
C VAL A 1 0.85 -3.87 -4.78
N ILE A 2 0.50 -4.69 -3.78
CA ILE A 2 0.79 -4.46 -2.34
C ILE A 2 2.25 -4.04 -2.05
N TYR A 3 3.22 -4.77 -2.60
CA TYR A 3 4.64 -4.46 -2.41
C TYR A 3 5.00 -3.00 -2.76
N ASN A 4 4.49 -2.53 -3.90
CA ASN A 4 4.73 -1.18 -4.39
C ASN A 4 3.98 -0.14 -3.56
N GLU A 5 2.73 -0.42 -3.17
CA GLU A 5 1.93 0.46 -2.30
C GLU A 5 2.63 0.67 -0.95
N ASN A 6 3.09 -0.41 -0.31
CA ASN A 6 3.79 -0.34 0.96
C ASN A 6 5.09 0.47 0.86
N ARG A 7 5.91 0.19 -0.16
CA ARG A 7 7.13 0.98 -0.42
C ARG A 7 6.79 2.45 -0.61
N ASN A 8 5.79 2.73 -1.44
CA ASN A 8 5.38 4.08 -1.78
C ASN A 8 4.87 4.86 -0.56
N ALA A 9 4.07 4.23 0.31
CA ALA A 9 3.59 4.84 1.55
C ALA A 9 4.75 5.24 2.48
N VAL A 10 5.80 4.42 2.55
CA VAL A 10 7.02 4.77 3.30
C VAL A 10 7.75 5.95 2.65
N LEU A 11 7.94 5.93 1.33
CA LEU A 11 8.62 7.02 0.61
C LEU A 11 7.89 8.36 0.76
N ASP A 12 6.56 8.34 0.68
CA ASP A 12 5.72 9.53 0.86
C ASP A 12 5.83 10.04 2.31
N SER A 13 5.95 9.15 3.31
CA SER A 13 6.12 9.51 4.73
C SER A 13 7.48 10.14 5.05
N ILE A 14 8.55 9.73 4.36
CA ILE A 14 9.89 10.34 4.50
C ILE A 14 10.16 11.46 3.49
N ALA A 15 9.10 11.95 2.82
CA ALA A 15 9.14 13.03 1.85
C ALA A 15 10.14 12.82 0.70
N LEU A 16 10.36 11.56 0.28
CA LEU A 16 11.15 11.26 -0.90
C LEU A 16 10.29 11.39 -2.16
N CYS A 17 10.81 12.11 -3.14
CA CYS A 17 10.15 12.30 -4.43
C CYS A 17 9.80 10.96 -5.08
N LYS A 18 8.56 10.78 -5.55
CA LYS A 18 8.13 9.52 -6.20
C LYS A 18 8.94 9.18 -7.46
N PHE A 19 9.47 10.18 -8.18
CA PHE A 19 10.31 9.96 -9.37
C PHE A 19 11.70 9.39 -9.04
N SER A 20 12.09 9.40 -7.76
CA SER A 20 13.34 8.79 -7.27
C SER A 20 13.43 7.30 -7.63
N ILE A 21 12.31 6.60 -7.83
CA ILE A 21 12.25 5.18 -8.24
C ILE A 21 12.96 4.86 -9.55
N ARG A 22 13.23 5.87 -10.39
CA ARG A 22 13.98 5.71 -11.65
C ARG A 22 15.50 5.75 -11.47
N PHE A 23 15.96 6.23 -10.32
CA PHE A 23 17.38 6.52 -10.04
C PHE A 23 17.93 5.72 -8.87
N TYR A 24 17.08 5.36 -7.90
CA TYR A 24 17.49 4.70 -6.67
C TYR A 24 16.92 3.30 -6.56
N THR A 25 17.73 2.43 -5.96
CA THR A 25 17.38 1.04 -5.70
C THR A 25 16.73 0.89 -4.32
N LEU A 26 16.13 -0.27 -4.05
CA LEU A 26 15.70 -0.66 -2.70
C LEU A 26 16.82 -0.48 -1.67
N LYS A 27 18.06 -0.85 -2.02
CA LYS A 27 19.22 -0.73 -1.14
C LYS A 27 19.48 0.72 -0.74
N ASP A 28 19.26 1.67 -1.64
CA ASP A 28 19.45 3.09 -1.36
C ASP A 28 18.33 3.62 -0.45
N TYR A 29 17.09 3.21 -0.66
CA TYR A 29 16.00 3.54 0.25
C TYR A 29 16.21 2.96 1.65
N LEU A 30 16.67 1.71 1.76
CA LEU A 30 16.96 1.10 3.06
C LEU A 30 18.12 1.79 3.79
N LYS A 31 19.13 2.32 3.07
CA LYS A 31 20.17 3.16 3.68
C LYS A 31 19.57 4.43 4.27
N VAL A 32 18.72 5.14 3.51
CA VAL A 32 18.07 6.38 3.98
C VAL A 32 17.17 6.09 5.18
N LEU A 33 16.29 5.09 5.05
CA LEU A 33 15.41 4.67 6.15
C LEU A 33 16.23 4.29 7.38
N SER A 34 17.36 3.60 7.18
CA SER A 34 18.20 3.19 8.30
C SER A 34 18.86 4.35 9.04
N LYS A 35 19.16 5.45 8.33
CA LYS A 35 19.66 6.69 8.95
C LYS A 35 18.61 7.39 9.81
N ILE A 36 17.32 7.11 9.59
CA ILE A 36 16.20 7.70 10.33
C ILE A 36 15.79 6.79 11.50
N THR A 37 15.69 5.48 11.26
CA THR A 37 15.04 4.54 12.18
C THR A 37 15.97 3.48 12.81
N GLY A 38 17.27 3.48 12.49
CA GLY A 38 18.21 2.41 12.89
C GLY A 38 18.30 1.30 11.83
N ASN A 39 18.75 0.08 12.15
CA ASN A 39 18.97 -0.98 11.14
C ASN A 39 17.67 -1.46 10.46
N ALA A 40 17.23 -0.78 9.40
CA ALA A 40 15.99 -1.09 8.69
C ALA A 40 16.22 -2.13 7.60
N SER A 41 15.42 -3.19 7.63
CA SER A 41 15.35 -4.21 6.57
C SER A 41 14.19 -3.94 5.61
N GLU A 42 14.16 -4.65 4.47
CA GLU A 42 13.01 -4.63 3.57
C GLU A 42 11.73 -5.12 4.24
N LYS A 43 11.85 -6.12 5.13
CA LYS A 43 10.72 -6.61 5.92
C LYS A 43 10.14 -5.50 6.81
N ASP A 44 11.00 -4.71 7.44
CA ASP A 44 10.58 -3.57 8.27
C ASP A 44 9.91 -2.49 7.41
N MET A 45 10.47 -2.19 6.24
CA MET A 45 9.87 -1.25 5.29
C MET A 45 8.48 -1.71 4.83
N GLN A 46 8.32 -3.00 4.49
CA GLN A 46 7.04 -3.56 4.07
C GLN A 46 6.02 -3.58 5.21
N ALA A 47 6.44 -3.90 6.45
CA ALA A 47 5.58 -3.85 7.62
C ALA A 47 5.13 -2.41 7.95
N LEU A 48 6.05 -1.43 7.88
CA LEU A 48 5.76 -0.02 8.08
C LEU A 48 4.75 0.49 7.04
N GLY A 49 5.01 0.21 5.76
CA GLY A 49 4.13 0.59 4.66
C GLY A 49 2.75 -0.04 4.77
N SER A 50 2.68 -1.34 5.11
CA SER A 50 1.40 -2.03 5.30
C SER A 50 0.56 -1.37 6.40
N ARG A 51 1.19 -0.98 7.52
CA ARG A 51 0.52 -0.26 8.61
C ARG A 51 0.00 1.12 8.19
N ILE A 52 0.77 1.87 7.39
CA ILE A 52 0.33 3.18 6.88
C ILE A 52 -0.91 3.03 5.99
N VAL A 53 -0.85 2.14 4.99
CA VAL A 53 -1.98 1.87 4.08
C VAL A 53 -3.21 1.38 4.87
N GLN A 54 -3.01 0.55 5.89
CA GLN A 54 -4.10 0.09 6.75
C GLN A 54 -4.76 1.24 7.51
N MET A 55 -3.99 2.17 8.09
CA MET A 55 -4.53 3.33 8.80
C MET A 55 -5.32 4.26 7.85
N GLU A 56 -4.80 4.50 6.64
CA GLU A 56 -5.50 5.27 5.61
C GLU A 56 -6.83 4.61 5.23
N ARG A 57 -6.81 3.29 5.01
CA ARG A 57 -8.02 2.53 4.69
C ARG A 57 -9.02 2.53 5.84
N GLN A 58 -8.58 2.35 7.10
CA GLN A 58 -9.44 2.45 8.28
C GLN A 58 -10.09 3.83 8.39
N PHE A 59 -9.34 4.90 8.12
CA PHE A 59 -9.87 6.26 8.11
C PHE A 59 -11.00 6.46 7.09
N ASN A 60 -10.83 5.90 5.88
CA ASN A 60 -11.83 5.96 4.81
C ASN A 60 -13.05 5.07 5.13
N CYS A 61 -12.83 3.87 5.64
CA CYS A 61 -13.90 2.96 6.06
C CYS A 61 -14.79 3.57 7.15
N LYS A 62 -14.21 4.26 8.14
CA LYS A 62 -14.95 5.01 9.16
C LYS A 62 -15.83 6.14 8.58
N ARG A 63 -15.60 6.54 7.32
CA ARG A 63 -16.37 7.55 6.59
C ARG A 63 -17.30 6.95 5.54
N GLY A 64 -17.51 5.63 5.57
CA GLY A 64 -18.46 4.93 4.71
C GLY A 64 -17.88 4.38 3.42
N PHE A 65 -16.58 4.55 3.18
CA PHE A 65 -15.90 3.94 2.02
C PHE A 65 -15.84 2.42 2.18
N ASN A 66 -16.20 1.66 1.15
CA ASN A 66 -16.21 0.20 1.22
C ASN A 66 -16.02 -0.44 -0.17
N ARG A 67 -16.25 -1.76 -0.27
CA ARG A 67 -16.06 -2.53 -1.52
C ARG A 67 -16.77 -1.91 -2.72
N LYS A 68 -17.95 -1.29 -2.56
CA LYS A 68 -18.71 -0.68 -3.66
C LYS A 68 -17.95 0.47 -4.34
N ASP A 69 -17.05 1.12 -3.60
CA ASP A 69 -16.28 2.28 -4.03
C ASP A 69 -14.93 1.86 -4.65
N ASP A 70 -14.49 0.62 -4.44
CA ASP A 70 -13.28 0.04 -5.02
C ASP A 70 -13.57 -0.56 -6.41
N THR A 71 -13.96 0.29 -7.36
CA THR A 71 -14.31 -0.15 -8.71
C THR A 71 -13.69 0.74 -9.79
N LEU A 72 -13.77 0.29 -11.03
CA LEU A 72 -13.33 1.04 -12.22
C LEU A 72 -14.54 1.43 -13.06
N PRO A 73 -14.46 2.49 -13.88
CA PRO A 73 -15.44 2.74 -14.93
C PRO A 73 -15.61 1.50 -15.81
N GLU A 74 -16.85 1.18 -16.21
CA GLU A 74 -17.17 -0.08 -16.87
C GLU A 74 -16.32 -0.35 -18.12
N ILE A 75 -16.06 0.68 -18.92
CA ILE A 75 -15.21 0.60 -20.12
C ILE A 75 -13.73 0.26 -19.84
N MET A 76 -13.28 0.46 -18.60
CA MET A 76 -11.90 0.18 -18.16
C MET A 76 -11.83 -1.08 -17.29
N LYS A 77 -12.96 -1.71 -16.95
CA LYS A 77 -13.02 -2.82 -16.01
C LYS A 77 -12.58 -4.11 -16.71
N PRO A 78 -11.42 -4.69 -16.34
CA PRO A 78 -10.95 -5.91 -16.98
C PRO A 78 -11.78 -7.12 -16.55
N ALA A 79 -11.77 -8.17 -17.38
CA ALA A 79 -12.27 -9.47 -16.96
C ALA A 79 -11.51 -9.96 -15.71
N GLY A 80 -12.23 -10.54 -14.75
CA GLY A 80 -11.64 -11.03 -13.49
C GLY A 80 -11.35 -9.94 -12.44
N PHE A 81 -11.77 -8.69 -12.65
CA PHE A 81 -11.52 -7.59 -11.70
C PHE A 81 -12.02 -7.91 -10.28
N GLU A 82 -13.24 -8.45 -10.15
CA GLU A 82 -13.85 -8.72 -8.83
C GLU A 82 -13.12 -9.82 -8.05
N GLU A 83 -12.60 -10.83 -8.76
CA GLU A 83 -11.84 -11.94 -8.20
C GLU A 83 -10.47 -11.47 -7.70
N GLU A 84 -9.77 -10.69 -8.52
CA GLU A 84 -8.48 -10.11 -8.13
C GLU A 84 -8.62 -9.04 -7.03
N LEU A 85 -9.74 -8.32 -6.98
CA LEU A 85 -10.06 -7.41 -5.89
C LEU A 85 -10.27 -8.17 -4.57
N GLU A 86 -11.02 -9.27 -4.60
CA GLU A 86 -11.20 -10.12 -3.43
C GLU A 86 -9.86 -10.71 -2.96
N ARG A 87 -9.05 -11.21 -3.89
CA ARG A 87 -7.71 -11.71 -3.61
C ARG A 87 -6.82 -10.63 -2.98
N TYR A 88 -6.92 -9.38 -3.44
CA TYR A 88 -6.21 -8.26 -2.84
C TYR A 88 -6.60 -8.05 -1.37
N TYR A 89 -7.90 -8.08 -1.04
CA TYR A 89 -8.36 -7.97 0.36
C TYR A 89 -7.85 -9.11 1.22
N GLN A 90 -7.90 -10.35 0.72
CA GLN A 90 -7.38 -11.52 1.43
C GLN A 90 -5.88 -11.37 1.73
N LEU A 91 -5.07 -10.96 0.73
CA LEU A 91 -3.64 -10.71 0.90
C LEU A 91 -3.33 -9.57 1.86
N ARG A 92 -4.22 -8.57 1.95
CA ARG A 92 -4.15 -7.46 2.92
C ARG A 92 -4.62 -7.85 4.33
N GLY A 93 -5.29 -8.99 4.49
CA GLY A 93 -5.95 -9.38 5.74
C GLY A 93 -7.18 -8.51 6.07
N TRP A 94 -7.85 -7.99 5.05
CA TRP A 94 -9.06 -7.18 5.20
C TRP A 94 -10.31 -8.03 5.04
N ASN A 95 -11.44 -7.55 5.56
CA ASN A 95 -12.72 -8.25 5.42
C ASN A 95 -13.27 -8.15 3.98
N PRO A 96 -14.30 -8.93 3.61
CA PRO A 96 -14.88 -8.91 2.27
C PRO A 96 -15.46 -7.56 1.83
N ASN A 97 -15.72 -6.65 2.77
CA ASN A 97 -16.18 -5.29 2.50
C ASN A 97 -15.01 -4.31 2.22
N GLY A 98 -13.78 -4.82 2.12
CA GLY A 98 -12.58 -4.03 1.84
C GLY A 98 -12.06 -3.25 3.05
N CYS A 99 -12.57 -3.52 4.26
CA CYS A 99 -12.14 -2.79 5.46
C CYS A 99 -11.19 -3.62 6.32
N PRO A 100 -10.11 -3.02 6.85
CA PRO A 100 -9.26 -3.66 7.85
C PRO A 100 -10.06 -4.00 9.11
N PRO A 101 -9.61 -5.00 9.89
CA PRO A 101 -10.14 -5.23 11.22
C PRO A 101 -9.99 -4.01 12.15
#